data_AF-A0A815KUP1-F1
#
_entry.id   AF-A0A815KUP1-F1
#
_cell.length_a   1.000
_cell.length_b   1.000
_cell.length_c   1.000
_cell.angle_alpha   90.00
_cell.angle_beta   90.00
_cell.angle_gamma   90.00
#
_symmetry.space_group_name_H-M   'P 1'
#
loop_
_entity.id
_entity.type
_entity.pdbx_description
1 polymer ?
#
loop_
_entity_poly.entity_id
_entity_poly.type
_entity_poly.pdbx_seq_one_letter_code
_entity_poly.pdbx_strand_id
1 'polypeptide(L)'
;MHLSENRKIYPWYIDVINRLGKTFVASFPKLYTERHCVQVVHSLVHISDTIHDYGPVHTFTTFQFENELGKSRKLFFALKELPYSLGLLTRITKGTRRHAQEIINNLHIIQEAYCHLNDLALTHNDFGEYLSSRFINYKVSNLSQDCRLGHASKKEDSLVQLLFPLTKVKCYQTIHLGKLHLCTRTYAEGKVADDFNIIFVLDRVQRPGKSRAIFTIDDDEPHLLMAYITVLSPFTCQIDENENFDYHNILSSTNATWQYVPIRLEAFVEKSIFFRGVGGVSYFLRQPTLDHCS
;
A
#
# COMPACT_ATOMS: atom_id res chain seq x y z
N MET A 1 19.25 -28.35 6.64
CA MET A 1 19.83 -27.00 6.59
C MET A 1 21.06 -26.94 5.67
N HIS A 2 22.19 -27.59 5.96
CA HIS A 2 23.34 -27.48 5.03
C HIS A 2 23.07 -28.00 3.61
N LEU A 3 22.32 -29.10 3.47
CA LEU A 3 21.91 -29.61 2.15
C LEU A 3 21.01 -28.63 1.37
N SER A 4 20.16 -27.89 2.08
CA SER A 4 19.22 -26.93 1.51
C SER A 4 19.85 -25.57 1.18
N GLU A 5 21.05 -25.30 1.70
CA GLU A 5 21.80 -24.05 1.47
C GLU A 5 22.81 -24.16 0.32
N ASN A 6 23.04 -25.37 -0.21
CA ASN A 6 23.98 -25.58 -1.30
C ASN A 6 23.65 -24.72 -2.53
N ARG A 7 24.68 -24.09 -3.11
CA ARG A 7 24.54 -23.27 -4.33
C ARG A 7 24.00 -24.05 -5.53
N LYS A 8 24.23 -25.36 -5.54
CA LYS A 8 23.69 -26.29 -6.53
C LYS A 8 22.83 -27.32 -5.79
N ILE A 9 21.54 -27.36 -6.10
CA ILE A 9 20.61 -28.37 -5.59
C ILE A 9 20.30 -29.34 -6.71
N TYR A 10 20.51 -30.61 -6.43
CA TYR A 10 20.13 -31.71 -7.32
C TYR A 10 18.77 -32.26 -6.90
N PRO A 11 17.96 -32.81 -7.81
CA PRO A 11 16.62 -33.33 -7.48
C PRO A 11 16.63 -34.30 -6.28
N TRP A 12 17.62 -35.21 -6.23
CA TRP A 12 17.74 -36.17 -5.13
C TRP A 12 18.05 -35.53 -3.76
N TYR A 13 18.60 -34.30 -3.72
CA TYR A 13 18.72 -33.56 -2.45
C TYR A 13 17.35 -33.19 -1.88
N ILE A 14 16.38 -32.85 -2.74
CA ILE A 14 15.03 -32.46 -2.33
C ILE A 14 14.35 -33.65 -1.63
N ASP A 15 14.50 -34.86 -2.20
CA ASP A 15 13.98 -36.09 -1.60
C ASP A 15 14.61 -36.39 -0.25
N VAL A 16 15.93 -36.23 -0.14
CA VAL A 16 16.67 -36.42 1.13
C VAL A 16 16.22 -35.39 2.17
N ILE A 17 16.07 -34.12 1.79
CA ILE A 17 15.61 -33.03 2.66
C ILE A 17 14.19 -33.31 3.15
N ASN A 18 13.27 -33.71 2.26
CA ASN A 18 11.89 -34.07 2.60
C ASN A 18 11.85 -35.21 3.63
N ARG A 19 12.60 -36.29 3.36
CA ARG A 19 12.65 -37.46 4.26
C ARG A 19 13.22 -37.10 5.63
N LEU A 20 14.31 -36.33 5.68
CA LEU A 20 14.93 -35.90 6.94
C LEU A 20 14.03 -34.93 7.70
N GLY A 21 13.40 -33.97 7.02
CA GLY A 21 12.47 -33.00 7.60
C GLY A 21 11.27 -33.69 8.24
N LYS A 22 10.61 -34.61 7.51
CA LYS A 22 9.48 -35.39 8.03
C LYS A 22 9.89 -36.28 9.21
N THR A 23 11.02 -36.97 9.12
CA THR A 23 11.54 -37.81 10.22
C THR A 23 11.84 -36.99 11.47
N PHE A 24 12.44 -35.81 11.31
CA PHE A 24 12.74 -34.89 12.40
C PHE A 24 11.46 -34.39 13.06
N VAL A 25 10.51 -33.86 12.29
CA VAL A 25 9.24 -33.33 12.82
C VAL A 25 8.42 -34.41 13.51
N ALA A 26 8.41 -35.63 12.99
CA ALA A 26 7.73 -36.77 13.63
C ALA A 26 8.40 -37.22 14.94
N SER A 27 9.73 -37.06 15.05
CA SER A 27 10.49 -37.44 16.25
C SER A 27 10.59 -36.32 17.27
N PHE A 28 10.35 -35.07 16.87
CA PHE A 28 10.50 -33.89 17.71
C PHE A 28 9.65 -33.93 19.00
N PRO A 29 8.37 -34.33 18.98
CA PRO A 29 7.54 -34.45 20.20
C PRO A 29 8.03 -35.53 21.18
N LYS A 30 8.85 -36.48 20.72
CA LYS A 30 9.43 -37.54 21.56
C LYS A 30 10.67 -37.06 22.29
N LEU A 31 11.40 -36.13 21.70
CA LEU A 31 12.61 -35.51 22.26
C LEU A 31 12.29 -34.27 23.09
N TYR A 32 11.24 -33.55 22.70
CA TYR A 32 10.76 -32.32 23.32
C TYR A 32 9.25 -32.45 23.54
N THR A 33 8.72 -31.92 24.64
CA THR A 33 7.27 -31.98 24.87
C THR A 33 6.49 -31.20 23.79
N GLU A 34 5.23 -31.57 23.56
CA GLU A 34 4.34 -30.98 22.53
C GLU A 34 4.25 -29.45 22.58
N ARG A 35 4.44 -28.86 23.76
CA ARG A 35 4.48 -27.39 23.93
C ARG A 35 5.56 -26.70 23.09
N HIS A 36 6.59 -27.43 22.67
CA HIS A 36 7.69 -26.90 21.83
C HIS A 36 7.45 -27.11 20.34
N CYS A 37 6.34 -27.76 19.94
CA CYS A 37 5.92 -27.93 18.54
C CYS A 37 5.30 -26.64 18.00
N VAL A 38 6.11 -25.58 17.94
CA VAL A 38 5.70 -24.29 17.37
C VAL A 38 5.65 -24.36 15.85
N GLN A 39 4.96 -23.39 15.24
CA GLN A 39 4.80 -23.27 13.78
C GLN A 39 6.12 -23.42 13.01
N VAL A 40 7.22 -22.88 13.54
CA VAL A 40 8.57 -22.98 12.92
C VAL A 40 9.03 -24.43 12.75
N VAL A 41 8.74 -25.30 13.73
CA VAL A 41 9.10 -26.72 13.65
C VAL A 41 8.25 -27.42 12.59
N HIS A 42 6.95 -27.13 12.53
CA HIS A 42 6.07 -27.67 11.49
C HIS A 42 6.52 -27.23 10.09
N SER A 43 6.94 -25.97 9.92
CA SER A 43 7.39 -25.43 8.63
C SER A 43 8.56 -26.20 8.02
N LEU A 44 9.33 -26.97 8.80
CA LEU A 44 10.44 -27.78 8.29
C LEU A 44 9.98 -28.87 7.30
N VAL A 45 8.72 -29.33 7.36
CA VAL A 45 8.21 -30.34 6.42
C VAL A 45 7.98 -29.76 5.02
N HIS A 46 7.79 -28.44 4.92
CA HIS A 46 7.48 -27.73 3.67
C HIS A 46 8.74 -27.17 2.99
N ILE A 47 9.92 -27.32 3.61
CA ILE A 47 11.18 -26.81 3.05
C ILE A 47 11.52 -27.47 1.71
N SER A 48 11.26 -28.77 1.54
CA SER A 48 11.51 -29.44 0.26
C SER A 48 10.69 -28.85 -0.86
N ASP A 49 9.42 -28.57 -0.59
CA ASP A 49 8.47 -28.05 -1.58
C ASP A 49 8.85 -26.62 -1.95
N THR A 50 9.22 -25.82 -0.94
CA THR A 50 9.75 -24.47 -1.16
C THR A 50 11.03 -24.48 -1.99
N ILE A 51 11.92 -25.45 -1.77
CA ILE A 51 13.16 -25.56 -2.56
C ILE A 51 12.88 -25.98 -4.00
N HIS A 52 11.93 -26.88 -4.19
CA HIS A 52 11.49 -27.30 -5.50
C HIS A 52 10.95 -26.12 -6.32
N ASP A 53 10.13 -25.27 -5.69
CA ASP A 53 9.45 -24.17 -6.37
C ASP A 53 10.32 -22.92 -6.55
N TYR A 54 11.18 -22.60 -5.57
CA TYR A 54 11.92 -21.34 -5.50
C TYR A 54 13.45 -21.49 -5.57
N GLY A 55 13.95 -22.72 -5.67
CA GLY A 55 15.38 -23.02 -5.70
C GLY A 55 16.02 -23.11 -4.30
N PRO A 56 17.34 -22.97 -4.17
CA PRO A 56 18.01 -23.13 -2.89
C PRO A 56 17.61 -22.12 -1.81
N VAL A 57 17.61 -22.51 -0.53
CA VAL A 57 17.09 -21.67 0.58
C VAL A 57 17.71 -20.26 0.63
N HIS A 58 19.00 -20.13 0.31
CA HIS A 58 19.67 -18.83 0.30
C HIS A 58 19.13 -17.82 -0.72
N THR A 59 18.36 -18.25 -1.72
CA THR A 59 17.75 -17.36 -2.73
C THR A 59 16.53 -16.62 -2.20
N PHE A 60 15.86 -17.16 -1.16
CA PHE A 60 14.62 -16.60 -0.61
C PHE A 60 14.64 -16.37 0.90
N THR A 61 15.75 -16.66 1.58
CA THR A 61 15.91 -16.29 3.00
C THR A 61 15.99 -14.79 3.23
N THR A 62 15.61 -14.36 4.44
CA THR A 62 15.84 -12.99 4.91
C THR A 62 17.30 -12.70 5.26
N PHE A 63 18.21 -13.68 5.24
CA PHE A 63 19.61 -13.49 5.66
C PHE A 63 20.35 -12.40 4.89
N GLN A 64 20.15 -12.29 3.57
CA GLN A 64 20.77 -11.21 2.80
C GLN A 64 20.24 -9.85 3.26
N PHE A 65 18.93 -9.74 3.44
CA PHE A 65 18.29 -8.54 3.96
C PHE A 65 18.76 -8.19 5.38
N GLU A 66 18.88 -9.17 6.29
CA GLU A 66 19.39 -9.00 7.64
C GLU A 66 20.86 -8.57 7.66
N ASN A 67 21.69 -9.10 6.75
CA ASN A 67 23.08 -8.67 6.58
C ASN A 67 23.16 -7.22 6.09
N GLU A 68 22.35 -6.84 5.10
CA GLU A 68 22.26 -5.45 4.63
C GLU A 68 21.70 -4.52 5.72
N LEU A 69 20.72 -4.97 6.52
CA LEU A 69 20.26 -4.25 7.70
C LEU A 69 21.36 -4.11 8.76
N GLY A 70 22.20 -5.14 8.96
CA GLY A 70 23.35 -5.09 9.86
C GLY A 70 24.39 -4.05 9.43
N LYS A 71 24.66 -3.95 8.12
CA LYS A 71 25.49 -2.89 7.53
C LYS A 71 24.82 -1.51 7.69
N SER A 72 23.52 -1.45 7.44
CA SER A 72 22.70 -0.24 7.62
C SER A 72 22.60 0.18 9.08
N ARG A 73 22.73 -0.75 10.04
CA ARG A 73 22.78 -0.44 11.47
C ARG A 73 24.05 0.31 11.84
N LYS A 74 25.19 -0.04 11.23
CA LYS A 74 26.43 0.75 11.33
C LYS A 74 26.23 2.15 10.75
N LEU A 75 25.54 2.25 9.61
CA LEU A 75 25.11 3.53 9.04
C LEU A 75 24.16 4.30 9.97
N PHE A 76 23.21 3.61 10.62
CA PHE A 76 22.25 4.17 11.55
C PHE A 76 22.92 4.68 12.84
N PHE A 77 23.98 4.01 13.30
CA PHE A 77 24.82 4.51 14.38
C PHE A 77 25.65 5.73 13.97
N ALA A 78 26.15 5.78 12.74
CA ALA A 78 26.79 6.99 12.19
C ALA A 78 25.79 8.16 12.00
N LEU A 79 24.55 7.86 11.62
CA LEU A 79 23.45 8.82 11.49
C LEU A 79 22.84 9.24 12.84
N LYS A 80 23.18 8.58 13.95
CA LYS A 80 22.71 8.90 15.30
C LYS A 80 23.27 10.25 15.80
N GLU A 81 24.37 10.71 15.19
CA GLU A 81 24.95 12.06 15.36
C GLU A 81 24.13 13.15 14.62
N LEU A 82 23.12 12.78 13.82
CA LEU A 82 22.24 13.70 13.10
C LEU A 82 20.83 13.66 13.72
N PRO A 83 20.56 14.52 14.73
CA PRO A 83 19.28 14.52 15.47
C PRO A 83 18.06 14.79 14.57
N TYR A 84 18.24 15.43 13.41
CA TYR A 84 17.16 15.77 12.49
C TYR A 84 16.68 14.58 11.63
N SER A 85 17.59 13.76 11.13
CA SER A 85 17.26 12.58 10.30
C SER A 85 16.62 11.46 11.10
N LEU A 86 16.96 11.31 12.39
CA LEU A 86 16.38 10.29 13.25
C LEU A 86 14.89 10.54 13.50
N GLY A 87 14.48 11.80 13.68
CA GLY A 87 13.08 12.19 13.88
C GLY A 87 12.21 11.99 12.64
N LEU A 88 12.77 12.20 11.45
CA LEU A 88 12.08 11.94 10.18
C LEU A 88 11.91 10.43 9.95
N LEU A 89 12.97 9.64 10.19
CA LEU A 89 12.93 8.19 10.02
C LEU A 89 12.03 7.50 11.05
N THR A 90 12.07 7.90 12.33
CA THR A 90 11.23 7.30 13.40
C THR A 90 9.74 7.63 13.29
N ARG A 91 9.38 8.79 12.72
CA ARG A 91 7.97 9.11 12.42
C ARG A 91 7.42 8.28 11.26
N ILE A 92 8.29 7.88 10.34
CA ILE A 92 7.91 7.07 9.19
C ILE A 92 7.77 5.60 9.60
N THR A 93 8.61 5.03 10.46
CA THR A 93 8.79 3.57 10.70
C THR A 93 7.68 2.77 11.42
N LYS A 94 6.44 3.25 11.58
CA LYS A 94 5.39 2.55 12.37
C LYS A 94 4.44 1.62 11.59
N GLY A 95 4.84 1.01 10.46
CA GLY A 95 3.93 0.14 9.66
C GLY A 95 4.60 -1.07 8.98
N THR A 96 3.77 -2.03 8.53
CA THR A 96 4.14 -3.37 7.99
C THR A 96 4.80 -3.39 6.60
N ARG A 97 5.48 -4.50 6.24
CA ARG A 97 6.05 -5.01 4.94
C ARG A 97 6.23 -4.05 3.74
N ARG A 98 5.24 -3.24 3.37
CA ARG A 98 5.36 -2.09 2.44
C ARG A 98 6.39 -1.06 2.92
N HIS A 99 6.59 -0.99 4.23
CA HIS A 99 7.64 -0.23 4.89
C HIS A 99 9.06 -0.65 4.52
N ALA A 100 9.32 -1.93 4.26
CA ALA A 100 10.69 -2.35 3.93
C ALA A 100 11.13 -1.73 2.60
N GLN A 101 10.25 -1.71 1.60
CA GLN A 101 10.54 -1.07 0.31
C GLN A 101 10.67 0.45 0.44
N GLU A 102 9.82 1.10 1.23
CA GLU A 102 9.91 2.55 1.47
C GLU A 102 11.15 2.93 2.31
N ILE A 103 11.52 2.10 3.29
CA ILE A 103 12.78 2.22 4.05
C ILE A 103 13.97 2.04 3.10
N ILE A 104 13.97 1.02 2.24
CA ILE A 104 15.03 0.79 1.25
C ILE A 104 15.16 1.98 0.30
N ASN A 105 14.05 2.53 -0.19
CA ASN A 105 14.07 3.70 -1.07
C ASN A 105 14.59 4.95 -0.34
N ASN A 106 14.15 5.17 0.91
CA ASN A 106 14.65 6.28 1.72
C ASN A 106 16.14 6.12 2.06
N LEU A 107 16.59 4.89 2.35
CA LEU A 107 17.99 4.58 2.59
C LEU A 107 18.84 4.80 1.33
N HIS A 108 18.35 4.45 0.14
CA HIS A 108 19.03 4.76 -1.12
C HIS A 108 19.16 6.27 -1.35
N ILE A 109 18.11 7.05 -1.08
CA ILE A 109 18.17 8.52 -1.20
C ILE A 109 19.20 9.11 -0.22
N ILE A 110 19.24 8.60 1.02
CA ILE A 110 20.22 9.02 2.03
C ILE A 110 21.64 8.63 1.62
N GLN A 111 21.82 7.41 1.09
CA GLN A 111 23.11 6.93 0.61
C GLN A 111 23.61 7.74 -0.58
N GLU A 112 22.75 8.02 -1.57
CA GLU A 112 23.05 8.86 -2.72
C GLU A 112 23.44 10.27 -2.26
N ALA A 113 22.68 10.86 -1.33
CA ALA A 113 22.99 12.15 -0.74
C ALA A 113 24.36 12.14 -0.02
N TYR A 114 24.65 11.10 0.75
CA TYR A 114 25.93 10.97 1.45
C TYR A 114 27.12 10.82 0.48
N CYS A 115 26.98 10.02 -0.58
CA CYS A 115 27.98 9.91 -1.64
C CYS A 115 28.20 11.25 -2.33
N HIS A 116 27.14 11.98 -2.65
CA HIS A 116 27.21 13.30 -3.29
C HIS A 116 27.91 14.35 -2.42
N LEU A 117 27.72 14.30 -1.10
CA LEU A 117 28.37 15.22 -0.15
C LEU A 117 29.86 14.95 0.02
N ASN A 118 30.27 13.68 0.07
CA ASN A 118 31.67 13.29 0.22
C ASN A 118 32.54 13.80 -0.94
N ASP A 119 31.96 13.92 -2.13
CA ASP A 119 32.67 14.41 -3.32
C ASP A 119 32.80 15.95 -3.38
N LEU A 120 32.00 16.70 -2.60
CA LEU A 120 31.86 18.15 -2.78
C LEU A 120 32.25 19.00 -1.56
N ALA A 121 32.73 18.39 -0.47
CA ALA A 121 33.10 19.09 0.78
C ALA A 121 32.00 20.05 1.30
N LEU A 122 30.74 19.67 1.09
CA LEU A 122 29.57 20.49 1.41
C LEU A 122 29.26 20.48 2.92
N THR A 123 28.62 21.55 3.38
CA THR A 123 28.28 21.76 4.80
C THR A 123 27.01 20.98 5.18
N HIS A 124 26.77 20.82 6.49
CA HIS A 124 25.55 20.18 6.99
C HIS A 124 24.25 20.84 6.52
N ASN A 125 24.24 22.15 6.22
CA ASN A 125 23.07 22.84 5.69
C ASN A 125 22.74 22.41 4.25
N ASP A 126 23.77 22.20 3.43
CA ASP A 126 23.60 21.76 2.04
C ASP A 126 22.98 20.34 1.98
N PHE A 127 23.28 19.49 2.97
CA PHE A 127 22.63 18.18 3.11
C PHE A 127 21.14 18.28 3.41
N GLY A 128 20.78 19.18 4.33
CA GLY A 128 19.39 19.42 4.72
C GLY A 128 18.57 19.93 3.54
N GLU A 129 19.11 20.86 2.76
CA GLU A 129 18.48 21.35 1.53
C GLU A 129 18.41 20.27 0.45
N TYR A 130 19.48 19.49 0.24
CA TYR A 130 19.50 18.40 -0.72
C TYR A 130 18.44 17.33 -0.41
N LEU A 131 18.38 16.85 0.85
CA LEU A 131 17.35 15.91 1.27
C LEU A 131 15.96 16.54 1.14
N SER A 132 15.76 17.78 1.60
CA SER A 132 14.48 18.47 1.47
C SER A 132 14.05 18.63 0.02
N SER A 133 14.99 18.80 -0.92
CA SER A 133 14.76 18.90 -2.37
C SER A 133 14.35 17.57 -3.02
N ARG A 134 14.81 16.44 -2.47
CA ARG A 134 14.46 15.09 -2.95
C ARG A 134 13.23 14.52 -2.25
N PHE A 135 12.96 14.95 -1.01
CA PHE A 135 11.74 14.65 -0.26
C PHE A 135 10.56 15.58 -0.59
N ILE A 136 10.70 16.53 -1.55
CA ILE A 136 9.70 17.57 -1.93
C ILE A 136 8.26 17.05 -2.10
N ASN A 137 8.05 15.76 -2.37
CA ASN A 137 6.71 15.20 -2.56
C ASN A 137 5.98 14.84 -1.24
N TYR A 138 6.60 14.93 -0.06
CA TYR A 138 5.96 14.66 1.23
C TYR A 138 5.51 15.94 1.97
N LYS A 139 4.98 16.95 1.27
CA LYS A 139 4.31 18.06 1.94
C LYS A 139 2.98 17.59 2.53
N VAL A 140 3.01 17.27 3.81
CA VAL A 140 1.81 17.12 4.63
C VAL A 140 1.30 18.52 4.96
N SER A 141 0.35 19.02 4.18
CA SER A 141 -0.41 20.22 4.59
C SER A 141 -1.40 19.80 5.68
N ASN A 142 -1.18 20.28 6.90
CA ASN A 142 -2.11 20.10 8.02
C ASN A 142 -3.27 21.10 7.83
N LEU A 143 -4.32 20.71 7.10
CA LEU A 143 -5.50 21.56 6.87
C LEU A 143 -6.53 21.45 8.01
N SER A 144 -6.43 20.42 8.85
CA SER A 144 -7.05 20.32 10.18
C SER A 144 -6.34 19.18 10.94
N GLN A 145 -6.55 19.00 12.25
CA GLN A 145 -5.90 17.88 12.98
C GLN A 145 -6.20 16.51 12.35
N ASP A 146 -7.32 16.41 11.61
CA ASP A 146 -7.80 15.17 11.01
C ASP A 146 -7.56 15.07 9.50
N CYS A 147 -7.20 16.14 8.80
CA CYS A 147 -6.99 16.10 7.34
C CYS A 147 -5.51 16.31 6.96
N ARG A 148 -4.91 15.32 6.29
CA ARG A 148 -3.52 15.36 5.82
C ARG A 148 -3.40 14.97 4.36
N LEU A 149 -2.90 15.87 3.53
CA LEU A 149 -2.55 15.56 2.14
C LEU A 149 -1.16 14.92 2.06
N GLY A 150 -0.96 14.04 1.10
CA GLY A 150 0.33 13.37 0.88
C GLY A 150 0.65 13.23 -0.59
N HIS A 151 1.93 13.06 -0.89
CA HIS A 151 2.44 12.80 -2.24
C HIS A 151 1.97 13.86 -3.24
N ALA A 152 2.50 15.08 -3.12
CA ALA A 152 2.25 16.14 -4.09
C ALA A 152 2.60 15.64 -5.51
N SER A 153 1.66 15.81 -6.45
CA SER A 153 1.81 15.38 -7.83
C SER A 153 2.16 16.56 -8.71
N LYS A 154 3.24 16.46 -9.48
CA LYS A 154 3.55 17.40 -10.57
C LYS A 154 2.64 17.20 -11.79
N LYS A 155 2.03 16.01 -11.89
CA LYS A 155 1.06 15.70 -12.93
C LYS A 155 -0.31 16.11 -12.42
N GLU A 156 -0.80 17.23 -12.92
CA GLU A 156 -2.17 17.66 -12.71
C GLU A 156 -3.11 16.84 -13.60
N ASP A 157 -4.31 16.55 -13.09
CA ASP A 157 -5.33 15.91 -13.90
C ASP A 157 -5.91 16.96 -14.87
N SER A 158 -5.86 16.66 -16.17
CA SER A 158 -6.28 17.61 -17.22
C SER A 158 -7.74 18.03 -17.10
N LEU A 159 -8.61 17.19 -16.51
CA LEU A 159 -9.99 17.57 -16.24
C LEU A 159 -10.07 18.61 -15.11
N VAL A 160 -9.23 18.50 -14.09
CA VAL A 160 -9.20 19.49 -13.00
C VAL A 160 -8.74 20.84 -13.56
N GLN A 161 -7.68 20.86 -14.38
CA GLN A 161 -7.24 22.09 -15.04
C GLN A 161 -8.33 22.71 -15.92
N LEU A 162 -9.09 21.88 -16.65
CA LEU A 162 -10.18 22.35 -17.51
C LEU A 162 -11.34 22.95 -16.70
N LEU A 163 -11.65 22.38 -15.55
CA LEU A 163 -12.70 22.88 -14.65
C LEU A 163 -12.29 24.19 -13.95
N PHE A 164 -10.99 24.41 -13.74
CA PHE A 164 -10.45 25.52 -12.96
C PHE A 164 -9.28 26.25 -13.67
N PRO A 165 -9.51 26.82 -14.87
CA PRO A 165 -8.43 27.28 -15.76
C PRO A 165 -7.67 28.52 -15.27
N LEU A 166 -8.22 29.27 -14.32
CA LEU A 166 -7.67 30.56 -13.85
C LEU A 166 -7.19 30.53 -12.40
N THR A 167 -7.28 29.39 -11.72
CA THR A 167 -6.94 29.25 -10.30
C THR A 167 -5.69 28.41 -10.13
N LYS A 168 -4.99 28.60 -9.01
CA LYS A 168 -3.80 27.81 -8.69
C LYS A 168 -4.23 26.46 -8.13
N VAL A 169 -4.23 25.43 -8.97
CA VAL A 169 -4.54 24.05 -8.56
C VAL A 169 -3.26 23.36 -8.07
N LYS A 170 -3.35 22.62 -6.96
CA LYS A 170 -2.31 21.66 -6.56
C LYS A 170 -2.90 20.28 -6.46
N CYS A 171 -2.27 19.29 -7.09
CA CYS A 171 -2.73 17.91 -7.07
C CYS A 171 -1.90 17.06 -6.09
N TYR A 172 -2.56 16.06 -5.51
CA TYR A 172 -2.02 15.15 -4.51
C TYR A 172 -2.41 13.71 -4.87
N GLN A 173 -1.60 12.73 -4.46
CA GLN A 173 -1.90 11.33 -4.75
C GLN A 173 -2.68 10.65 -3.61
N THR A 174 -2.59 11.17 -2.38
CA THR A 174 -3.23 10.60 -1.19
C THR A 174 -3.77 11.68 -0.26
N ILE A 175 -4.82 11.33 0.47
CA ILE A 175 -5.38 12.14 1.57
C ILE A 175 -5.71 11.21 2.73
N HIS A 176 -5.40 11.65 3.95
CA HIS A 176 -5.81 10.99 5.18
C HIS A 176 -6.89 11.81 5.87
N LEU A 177 -7.98 11.16 6.26
CA LEU A 177 -9.09 11.71 7.04
C LEU A 177 -9.17 10.93 8.37
N GLY A 178 -8.50 11.42 9.40
CA GLY A 178 -8.24 10.69 10.63
C GLY A 178 -7.40 9.44 10.36
N LYS A 179 -8.00 8.26 10.59
CA LYS A 179 -7.40 6.95 10.29
C LYS A 179 -7.69 6.47 8.86
N LEU A 180 -8.61 7.12 8.17
CA LEU A 180 -8.96 6.78 6.80
C LEU A 180 -7.84 7.23 5.86
N HIS A 181 -7.44 6.36 4.94
CA HIS A 181 -6.54 6.68 3.84
C HIS A 181 -7.28 6.56 2.52
N LEU A 182 -7.31 7.63 1.73
CA LEU A 182 -7.85 7.65 0.36
C LEU A 182 -6.72 7.98 -0.62
N CYS A 183 -6.79 7.39 -1.81
CA CYS A 183 -5.82 7.65 -2.86
C CYS A 183 -6.48 7.91 -4.22
N THR A 184 -5.69 8.46 -5.14
CA THR A 184 -6.10 8.59 -6.55
C THR A 184 -6.03 7.25 -7.26
N ARG A 185 -6.87 7.05 -8.29
CA ARG A 185 -6.83 5.84 -9.13
C ARG A 185 -5.44 5.52 -9.68
N THR A 186 -4.69 6.51 -10.16
CA THR A 186 -3.35 6.28 -10.72
C THR A 186 -2.35 5.81 -9.67
N TYR A 187 -2.47 6.30 -8.44
CA TYR A 187 -1.66 5.82 -7.33
C TYR A 187 -2.05 4.40 -6.91
N ALA A 188 -3.36 4.12 -6.90
CA ALA A 188 -3.90 2.80 -6.61
C ALA A 188 -3.52 1.78 -7.67
N GLU A 189 -3.52 2.09 -8.97
CA GLU A 189 -3.15 1.11 -10.01
C GLU A 189 -1.69 0.62 -9.86
N GLY A 190 -0.82 1.41 -9.23
CA GLY A 190 0.54 1.00 -8.87
C GLY A 190 0.67 0.26 -7.53
N LYS A 191 -0.43 0.09 -6.78
CA LYS A 191 -0.44 -0.51 -5.44
C LYS A 191 -1.60 -1.52 -5.31
N VAL A 192 -1.42 -2.60 -4.56
CA VAL A 192 -2.53 -3.56 -4.31
C VAL A 192 -3.50 -3.00 -3.26
N ALA A 193 -4.14 -1.85 -3.52
CA ALA A 193 -5.01 -1.18 -2.56
C ALA A 193 -6.23 -0.53 -3.24
N ASP A 194 -7.44 -0.88 -2.79
CA ASP A 194 -8.72 -0.34 -3.27
C ASP A 194 -9.14 0.97 -2.59
N ASP A 195 -8.16 1.77 -2.14
CA ASP A 195 -8.37 2.99 -1.34
C ASP A 195 -8.91 4.19 -2.13
N PHE A 196 -9.30 4.00 -3.40
CA PHE A 196 -9.80 5.07 -4.27
C PHE A 196 -11.31 4.98 -4.53
N ASN A 197 -12.00 3.96 -4.02
CA ASN A 197 -13.45 3.81 -4.21
C ASN A 197 -14.19 4.26 -2.94
N ILE A 198 -15.16 5.16 -3.09
CA ILE A 198 -15.90 5.76 -1.97
C ILE A 198 -17.39 5.86 -2.31
N ILE A 199 -18.20 6.05 -1.29
CA ILE A 199 -19.59 6.49 -1.38
C ILE A 199 -19.63 7.94 -0.93
N PHE A 200 -20.30 8.77 -1.70
CA PHE A 200 -20.44 10.20 -1.42
C PHE A 200 -21.87 10.67 -1.69
N VAL A 201 -22.26 11.82 -1.13
CA VAL A 201 -23.57 12.43 -1.35
C VAL A 201 -23.50 13.41 -2.52
N LEU A 202 -24.37 13.23 -3.51
CA LEU A 202 -24.60 14.17 -4.61
C LEU A 202 -26.12 14.35 -4.78
N ASP A 203 -26.60 15.58 -4.72
CA ASP A 203 -28.03 15.92 -4.81
C ASP A 203 -28.91 15.14 -3.80
N ARG A 204 -28.42 15.01 -2.56
CA ARG A 204 -29.06 14.24 -1.47
C ARG A 204 -29.15 12.73 -1.72
N VAL A 205 -28.51 12.22 -2.76
CA VAL A 205 -28.45 10.79 -3.09
C VAL A 205 -27.04 10.26 -2.85
N GLN A 206 -26.92 9.11 -2.19
CA GLN A 206 -25.64 8.43 -2.03
C GLN A 206 -25.23 7.76 -3.34
N ARG A 207 -24.03 8.06 -3.82
CA ARG A 207 -23.48 7.53 -5.07
C ARG A 207 -22.12 6.90 -4.81
N PRO A 208 -21.89 5.66 -5.26
CA PRO A 208 -20.55 5.12 -5.26
C PRO A 208 -19.75 5.71 -6.44
N GLY A 209 -18.46 5.90 -6.23
CA GLY A 209 -17.57 6.38 -7.28
C GLY A 209 -16.11 6.20 -6.95
N LYS A 210 -15.28 6.68 -7.87
CA LYS A 210 -13.83 6.51 -7.88
C LYS A 210 -13.15 7.85 -7.82
N SER A 211 -12.25 8.03 -6.85
CA SER A 211 -11.38 9.20 -6.77
C SER A 211 -10.41 9.19 -7.95
N ARG A 212 -10.54 10.20 -8.80
CA ARG A 212 -9.66 10.45 -9.95
C ARG A 212 -8.49 11.33 -9.55
N ALA A 213 -8.79 12.43 -8.87
CA ALA A 213 -7.81 13.40 -8.41
C ALA A 213 -8.16 13.89 -7.01
N ILE A 214 -7.12 14.19 -6.24
CA ILE A 214 -7.20 14.91 -4.97
C ILE A 214 -6.49 16.23 -5.21
N PHE A 215 -7.13 17.35 -4.93
CA PHE A 215 -6.56 18.66 -5.26
C PHE A 215 -7.01 19.74 -4.29
N THR A 216 -6.24 20.83 -4.24
CA THR A 216 -6.66 22.09 -3.58
C THR A 216 -6.74 23.18 -4.63
N ILE A 217 -7.60 24.16 -4.39
CA ILE A 217 -7.74 25.37 -5.20
C ILE A 217 -7.25 26.52 -4.34
N ASP A 218 -6.25 27.27 -4.81
CA ASP A 218 -5.69 28.43 -4.11
C ASP A 218 -5.27 28.14 -2.65
N ASP A 219 -4.79 26.92 -2.40
CA ASP A 219 -4.38 26.43 -1.07
C ASP A 219 -5.52 26.32 -0.03
N ASP A 220 -6.77 26.30 -0.49
CA ASP A 220 -7.98 26.06 0.32
C ASP A 220 -8.18 24.56 0.68
N GLU A 221 -9.34 24.23 1.26
CA GLU A 221 -9.74 22.87 1.61
C GLU A 221 -9.60 21.87 0.44
N PRO A 222 -9.25 20.60 0.73
CA PRO A 222 -9.09 19.62 -0.32
C PRO A 222 -10.42 19.24 -0.97
N HIS A 223 -10.38 19.03 -2.27
CA HIS A 223 -11.46 18.51 -3.08
C HIS A 223 -11.10 17.14 -3.67
N LEU A 224 -12.13 16.33 -3.91
CA LEU A 224 -12.01 15.07 -4.63
C LEU A 224 -12.71 15.20 -5.99
N LEU A 225 -12.00 14.92 -7.08
CA LEU A 225 -12.64 14.72 -8.37
C LEU A 225 -13.11 13.28 -8.45
N MET A 226 -14.43 13.08 -8.46
CA MET A 226 -15.05 11.77 -8.47
C MET A 226 -15.51 11.39 -9.87
N ALA A 227 -15.17 10.18 -10.31
CA ALA A 227 -15.84 9.51 -11.42
C ALA A 227 -16.91 8.57 -10.87
N TYR A 228 -18.17 8.71 -11.28
CA TYR A 228 -19.27 7.88 -10.79
C TYR A 228 -20.17 7.41 -11.94
N ILE A 229 -20.92 6.34 -11.69
CA ILE A 229 -21.87 5.78 -12.68
C ILE A 229 -23.27 6.35 -12.39
N THR A 230 -23.95 6.81 -13.42
CA THR A 230 -25.24 7.50 -13.29
C THR A 230 -26.43 6.57 -13.06
N VAL A 231 -26.39 5.40 -13.69
CA VAL A 231 -27.45 4.38 -13.64
C VAL A 231 -26.92 3.18 -12.87
N LEU A 232 -27.44 2.98 -11.66
CA LEU A 232 -27.11 1.85 -10.80
C LEU A 232 -28.41 1.20 -10.35
N SER A 233 -28.44 -0.13 -10.36
CA SER A 233 -29.51 -0.93 -9.79
C SER A 233 -28.95 -1.81 -8.67
N PRO A 234 -29.75 -2.15 -7.65
CA PRO A 234 -29.39 -3.25 -6.74
C PRO A 234 -29.01 -4.49 -7.54
N PHE A 235 -28.01 -5.21 -7.07
CA PHE A 235 -27.64 -6.49 -7.65
C PHE A 235 -28.71 -7.52 -7.30
N THR A 236 -29.27 -8.14 -8.32
CA THR A 236 -30.32 -9.15 -8.18
C THR A 236 -29.75 -10.51 -8.57
N CYS A 237 -29.93 -11.52 -7.74
CA CYS A 237 -29.55 -12.90 -8.05
C CYS A 237 -30.80 -13.77 -8.11
N GLN A 238 -30.96 -14.51 -9.20
CA GLN A 238 -32.03 -15.48 -9.32
C GLN A 238 -31.74 -16.69 -8.42
N ILE A 239 -32.61 -16.96 -7.45
CA ILE A 239 -32.50 -18.12 -6.56
C ILE A 239 -33.19 -19.32 -7.19
N ASP A 240 -34.40 -19.11 -7.76
CA ASP A 240 -35.17 -20.11 -8.49
C ASP A 240 -35.89 -19.50 -9.70
N GLU A 241 -36.72 -20.28 -10.41
CA GLU A 241 -37.41 -19.82 -11.63
C GLU A 241 -38.31 -18.58 -11.43
N ASN A 242 -38.77 -18.32 -10.20
CA ASN A 242 -39.73 -17.25 -9.89
C ASN A 242 -39.26 -16.29 -8.79
N GLU A 243 -38.12 -16.56 -8.15
CA GLU A 243 -37.60 -15.80 -7.02
C GLU A 243 -36.25 -15.16 -7.35
N ASN A 244 -36.20 -13.83 -7.17
CA ASN A 244 -34.96 -13.05 -7.19
C ASN A 244 -34.69 -12.50 -5.80
N PHE A 245 -33.41 -12.54 -5.40
CA PHE A 245 -32.94 -11.91 -4.18
C PHE A 245 -32.17 -10.64 -4.49
N ASP A 246 -32.59 -9.55 -3.85
CA ASP A 246 -32.01 -8.22 -4.03
C ASP A 246 -30.95 -7.94 -2.96
N TYR A 247 -29.70 -7.82 -3.40
CA TYR A 247 -28.60 -7.41 -2.54
C TYR A 247 -28.51 -5.89 -2.48
N HIS A 248 -29.28 -5.26 -1.58
CA HIS A 248 -29.34 -3.78 -1.47
C HIS A 248 -27.99 -3.10 -1.17
N ASN A 249 -27.00 -3.83 -0.65
CA ASN A 249 -25.65 -3.32 -0.38
C ASN A 249 -24.69 -3.46 -1.57
N ILE A 250 -25.13 -4.08 -2.66
CA ILE A 250 -24.36 -4.26 -3.87
C ILE A 250 -25.10 -3.54 -4.99
N LEU A 251 -24.49 -2.47 -5.51
CA LEU A 251 -25.00 -1.75 -6.66
C LEU A 251 -24.29 -2.26 -7.91
N SER A 252 -25.03 -2.43 -8.99
CA SER A 252 -24.52 -2.94 -10.25
C SER A 252 -24.95 -2.08 -11.44
N SER A 253 -24.16 -2.12 -12.51
CA SER A 253 -24.47 -1.47 -13.78
C SER A 253 -23.88 -2.26 -14.94
N THR A 254 -24.74 -2.65 -15.88
CA THR A 254 -24.34 -3.28 -17.16
C THR A 254 -23.86 -2.25 -18.18
N ASN A 255 -24.41 -1.03 -18.16
CA ASN A 255 -24.08 0.06 -19.08
C ASN A 255 -23.50 1.25 -18.31
N ALA A 256 -22.29 1.05 -17.78
CA ALA A 256 -21.58 2.05 -16.98
C ALA A 256 -21.25 3.32 -17.78
N THR A 257 -22.11 4.33 -17.69
CA THR A 257 -21.81 5.68 -18.18
C THR A 257 -21.18 6.48 -17.04
N TRP A 258 -19.91 6.84 -17.20
CA TRP A 258 -19.15 7.58 -16.19
C TRP A 258 -19.37 9.09 -16.33
N GLN A 259 -19.70 9.74 -15.22
CA GLN A 259 -19.71 11.18 -15.07
C GLN A 259 -18.67 11.62 -14.05
N TYR A 260 -18.26 12.89 -14.15
CA TYR A 260 -17.23 13.48 -13.30
C TYR A 260 -17.82 14.63 -12.49
N VAL A 261 -17.52 14.67 -11.21
CA VAL A 261 -17.98 15.73 -10.32
C VAL A 261 -16.92 16.03 -9.26
N PRO A 262 -16.53 17.30 -9.07
CA PRO A 262 -15.75 17.70 -7.91
C PRO A 262 -16.66 17.70 -6.68
N ILE A 263 -16.22 17.07 -5.59
CA ILE A 263 -16.92 17.08 -4.31
C ILE A 263 -16.00 17.65 -3.22
N ARG A 264 -16.61 18.23 -2.19
CA ARG A 264 -15.92 18.56 -0.93
C ARG A 264 -15.83 17.33 -0.03
N LEU A 265 -14.97 17.38 0.99
CA LEU A 265 -14.77 16.26 1.90
C LEU A 265 -16.03 15.96 2.74
N GLU A 266 -16.86 16.96 3.03
CA GLU A 266 -18.13 16.78 3.77
C GLU A 266 -19.14 15.90 3.01
N ALA A 267 -18.97 15.74 1.69
CA ALA A 267 -19.81 14.86 0.89
C ALA A 267 -19.38 13.39 1.00
N PHE A 268 -18.18 13.08 1.51
CA PHE A 268 -17.72 11.71 1.74
C PHE A 268 -18.58 11.02 2.81
N VAL A 269 -19.01 9.79 2.53
CA VAL A 269 -19.77 8.96 3.47
C VAL A 269 -18.91 7.82 3.99
N GLU A 270 -18.44 6.94 3.10
CA GLU A 270 -17.69 5.74 3.47
C GLU A 270 -16.86 5.19 2.30
N LYS A 271 -16.01 4.20 2.57
CA LYS A 271 -15.31 3.45 1.51
C LYS A 271 -16.25 2.47 0.83
N SER A 272 -15.97 2.17 -0.43
CA SER A 272 -16.62 1.09 -1.18
C SER A 272 -15.58 0.19 -1.82
N ILE A 273 -16.01 -0.99 -2.26
CA ILE A 273 -15.21 -1.87 -3.10
C ILE A 273 -15.79 -1.79 -4.51
N PHE A 274 -14.92 -1.57 -5.51
CA PHE A 274 -15.31 -1.65 -6.90
C PHE A 274 -14.78 -2.93 -7.52
N PHE A 275 -15.65 -3.65 -8.21
CA PHE A 275 -15.28 -4.82 -9.00
C PHE A 275 -15.86 -4.70 -10.40
N ARG A 276 -15.07 -4.99 -11.44
CA ARG A 276 -15.57 -5.11 -12.81
C ARG A 276 -15.60 -6.57 -13.20
N GLY A 277 -16.80 -7.13 -13.34
CA GLY A 277 -17.01 -8.52 -13.70
C GLY A 277 -16.84 -8.80 -15.19
N VAL A 278 -16.95 -10.08 -15.53
CA VAL A 278 -16.99 -10.57 -16.91
C VAL A 278 -18.22 -9.99 -17.61
N GLY A 279 -18.08 -9.60 -18.89
CA GLY A 279 -19.14 -8.92 -19.63
C GLY A 279 -19.23 -7.40 -19.38
N GLY A 280 -18.29 -6.83 -18.64
CA GLY A 280 -18.18 -5.38 -18.45
C GLY A 280 -19.07 -4.81 -17.35
N VAL A 281 -19.86 -5.65 -16.67
CA VAL A 281 -20.71 -5.28 -15.54
C VAL A 281 -19.85 -4.72 -14.41
N SER A 282 -20.23 -3.54 -13.92
CA SER A 282 -19.57 -2.87 -12.80
C SER A 282 -20.36 -3.12 -11.53
N TYR A 283 -19.68 -3.45 -10.45
CA TYR A 283 -20.24 -3.70 -9.12
C TYR A 283 -19.58 -2.77 -8.11
N PHE A 284 -20.40 -2.19 -7.23
CA PHE A 284 -19.96 -1.46 -6.06
C PHE A 284 -20.55 -2.11 -4.82
N LEU A 285 -19.69 -2.57 -3.93
CA LEU A 285 -20.10 -3.14 -2.66
C LEU A 285 -19.89 -2.07 -1.60
N ARG A 286 -20.95 -1.76 -0.85
CA ARG A 286 -20.78 -1.01 0.41
C ARG A 286 -19.96 -1.89 1.33
N GLN A 287 -18.87 -1.37 1.87
CA GLN A 287 -18.13 -2.08 2.91
C GLN A 287 -18.74 -1.63 4.24
N PRO A 288 -19.61 -2.45 4.87
CA PRO A 288 -20.23 -2.03 6.11
C PRO A 288 -19.13 -1.80 7.15
N THR A 289 -19.14 -0.58 7.70
CA THR A 289 -18.44 -0.11 8.90
C THR A 289 -16.91 0.10 8.81
N LEU A 290 -16.55 1.38 8.75
CA LEU A 290 -15.25 1.91 9.17
C LEU A 290 -15.00 1.74 10.68
N ASP A 291 -16.04 1.45 11.49
CA ASP A 291 -15.95 1.29 12.94
C ASP A 291 -15.04 0.15 13.39
N HIS A 292 -14.72 -0.79 12.49
CA HIS A 292 -13.76 -1.88 12.75
C HIS A 292 -12.34 -1.63 12.20
N CYS A 293 -12.13 -0.51 11.49
CA CYS A 293 -10.83 -0.10 10.95
C CYS A 293 -10.16 1.01 11.77
N SER A 294 -10.85 1.56 12.78
CA SER A 294 -10.30 2.53 13.72
C SER A 294 -9.55 1.87 14.86
#